data_AF-A0A1D6FUL1-F1
#
_entry.id   AF-A0A1D6FUL1-F1
#
_cell.length_a   1.000
_cell.length_b   1.000
_cell.length_c   1.000
_cell.angle_alpha   90.00
_cell.angle_beta   90.00
_cell.angle_gamma   90.00
#
_symmetry.space_group_name_H-M   'P 1'
#
loop_
_entity.id
_entity.type
_entity.pdbx_description
1 polymer ?
#
loop_
_entity_poly.entity_id
_entity_poly.type
_entity_poly.pdbx_seq_one_letter_code
_entity_poly.pdbx_strand_id
1 'polypeptide(L)'
;MMERENERAKLGLQPVNYHGKWPLKRASVFQEPLSAALSALTLVVQFNGWLSFFLLLYYKLPLRPETHKTYYEYTGLWHIYGLLAMNSWFWSAIYHSCDTIWTEKLYFSSDAAFLGYSLILTILRTSSLRDEASRVMVAAPILAFVTTHIMYLNFYELDKGNLGHDH
;
A
#
# COMPACT_ATOMS: atom_id res chain seq x y z
N MET A 1 -2.84 -1.48 -20.58
CA MET A 1 -1.97 -0.57 -21.35
C MET A 1 -1.14 -1.31 -22.40
N MET A 2 -0.32 -2.30 -22.03
CA MET A 2 0.58 -3.01 -22.97
C MET A 2 -0.10 -3.83 -24.08
N GLU A 3 -1.27 -4.41 -23.81
CA GLU A 3 -2.04 -5.14 -24.81
C GLU A 3 -2.56 -4.21 -25.93
N ARG A 4 -3.06 -3.03 -25.52
CA ARG A 4 -3.43 -1.94 -26.43
C ARG A 4 -2.25 -1.40 -27.22
N GLU A 5 -1.08 -1.25 -26.61
CA GLU A 5 0.14 -0.83 -27.33
C GLU A 5 0.65 -1.90 -28.29
N ASN A 6 0.51 -3.19 -27.96
CA ASN A 6 0.82 -4.28 -28.89
C ASN A 6 -0.14 -4.31 -30.09
N GLU A 7 -1.43 -4.04 -29.87
CA GLU A 7 -2.41 -3.88 -30.95
C GLU A 7 -2.12 -2.65 -31.82
N ARG A 8 -1.79 -1.52 -31.21
CA ARG A 8 -1.38 -0.29 -31.92
C ARG A 8 -0.10 -0.50 -32.72
N ALA A 9 0.88 -1.22 -32.16
CA ALA A 9 2.12 -1.56 -32.86
C ALA A 9 1.87 -2.48 -34.07
N LYS A 10 0.94 -3.44 -33.95
CA LYS A 10 0.48 -4.26 -35.10
C LYS A 10 -0.20 -3.41 -36.18
N LEU A 11 -0.88 -2.33 -35.78
CA LEU A 11 -1.52 -1.36 -36.67
C LEU A 11 -0.56 -0.25 -37.16
N GLY A 12 0.73 -0.29 -36.80
CA GLY A 12 1.72 0.72 -37.19
C GLY A 12 1.51 2.10 -36.55
N LEU A 13 0.66 2.20 -35.53
CA LEU A 13 0.34 3.44 -34.83
C LEU A 13 1.44 3.81 -33.84
N GLN A 14 1.69 5.11 -33.70
CA GLN A 14 2.66 5.59 -32.72
C GLN A 14 2.18 5.37 -31.28
N PRO A 15 3.13 5.17 -30.35
CA PRO A 15 2.80 4.93 -28.95
C PRO A 15 2.15 6.15 -28.31
N VAL A 16 1.13 5.93 -27.48
CA VAL A 16 0.42 7.02 -26.80
C VAL A 16 0.93 7.19 -25.38
N ASN A 17 1.11 8.43 -24.96
CA ASN A 17 1.40 8.76 -23.57
C ASN A 17 0.11 8.66 -22.75
N TYR A 18 0.02 7.68 -21.85
CA TYR A 18 -1.12 7.55 -20.94
C TYR A 18 -0.76 8.25 -19.64
N HIS A 19 -1.35 9.42 -19.41
CA HIS A 19 -1.28 10.14 -18.13
C HIS A 19 0.15 10.31 -17.58
N GLY A 20 1.10 10.63 -18.45
CA GLY A 20 2.51 10.88 -18.10
C GLY A 20 3.41 9.65 -18.16
N LYS A 21 2.88 8.45 -18.41
CA LYS A 21 3.67 7.22 -18.59
C LYS A 21 3.87 6.95 -20.08
N TRP A 22 5.14 7.01 -20.52
CA TRP A 22 5.53 6.56 -21.85
C TRP A 22 5.49 5.02 -21.91
N PRO A 23 4.96 4.43 -22.98
CA PRO A 23 5.06 2.99 -23.23
C PRO A 23 6.50 2.65 -23.66
N LEU A 24 7.41 2.64 -22.69
CA LEU A 24 8.80 2.29 -22.91
C LEU A 24 8.89 0.82 -23.35
N LYS A 25 9.65 0.58 -24.42
CA LYS A 25 9.96 -0.77 -24.90
C LYS A 25 10.79 -1.47 -23.83
N ARG A 26 10.32 -2.60 -23.31
CA ARG A 26 11.01 -3.44 -22.30
C ARG A 26 12.42 -3.80 -22.77
N ALA A 27 13.42 -3.03 -22.35
CA ALA A 27 14.82 -3.30 -22.65
C ALA A 27 15.51 -4.12 -21.54
N SER A 28 14.85 -4.35 -20.40
CA SER A 28 15.34 -5.24 -19.35
C SER A 28 14.17 -5.70 -18.48
N VAL A 29 14.37 -6.76 -17.71
CA VAL A 29 13.41 -7.37 -16.79
C VAL A 29 12.84 -6.37 -15.76
N PHE A 30 13.49 -5.20 -15.58
CA PHE A 30 13.08 -4.13 -14.67
C PHE A 30 12.60 -2.89 -15.44
N GLN A 31 11.39 -2.41 -15.09
CA GLN A 31 10.83 -1.16 -15.62
C GLN A 31 11.48 0.06 -14.96
N GLU A 32 11.67 0.02 -13.64
CA GLU A 32 12.31 1.07 -12.84
C GLU A 32 13.22 0.46 -11.76
N PRO A 33 14.42 -0.03 -12.11
CA PRO A 33 15.27 -0.77 -11.18
C PRO A 33 15.69 0.07 -9.96
N LEU A 34 15.84 1.38 -10.11
CA LEU A 34 16.14 2.28 -9.00
C LEU A 34 14.96 2.42 -8.03
N SER A 35 13.73 2.61 -8.53
CA SER A 35 12.52 2.69 -7.71
C SER A 35 12.25 1.36 -6.98
N ALA A 36 12.51 0.23 -7.65
CA ALA A 36 12.40 -1.10 -7.05
C ALA A 36 13.43 -1.30 -5.92
N ALA A 37 14.69 -0.93 -6.15
CA ALA A 37 15.74 -1.02 -5.15
C ALA A 37 15.46 -0.11 -3.95
N LEU A 38 15.02 1.13 -4.19
CA LEU A 38 14.64 2.06 -3.13
C LEU A 38 13.45 1.53 -2.32
N SER A 39 12.42 0.99 -2.98
CA SER A 39 11.27 0.37 -2.29
C SER A 39 11.70 -0.81 -1.41
N ALA A 40 12.61 -1.66 -1.92
CA ALA A 40 13.15 -2.79 -1.15
C ALA A 40 14.00 -2.33 0.05
N LEU A 41 14.79 -1.26 -0.11
CA LEU A 41 15.51 -0.66 1.01
C LEU A 41 14.55 -0.11 2.06
N THR A 42 13.48 0.58 1.65
CA THR A 42 12.46 1.07 2.56
C THR A 42 11.77 -0.08 3.30
N LEU A 43 11.48 -1.20 2.63
CA LEU A 43 10.96 -2.40 3.27
C LEU A 43 11.90 -2.92 4.38
N VAL A 44 13.20 -2.99 4.11
CA VAL A 44 14.21 -3.40 5.09
C VAL A 44 14.27 -2.44 6.27
N VAL A 45 14.20 -1.13 6.03
CA VAL A 45 14.17 -0.12 7.10
C VAL A 45 12.91 -0.29 7.98
N GLN A 46 11.74 -0.47 7.37
CA GLN A 46 10.49 -0.68 8.10
C GLN A 46 10.52 -1.97 8.93
N PHE A 47 11.06 -3.06 8.36
CA PHE A 47 11.23 -4.33 9.09
C PHE A 47 12.16 -4.16 10.29
N ASN A 48 13.33 -3.53 10.11
CA ASN A 48 14.27 -3.29 11.19
C ASN A 48 13.67 -2.39 12.28
N GLY A 49 12.90 -1.36 11.91
CA GLY A 49 12.20 -0.48 12.84
C GLY A 49 11.15 -1.23 13.67
N TRP A 50 10.31 -2.03 13.01
CA TRP A 50 9.31 -2.86 13.67
C TRP A 50 9.94 -3.89 14.60
N LEU A 51 10.99 -4.59 14.15
CA LEU A 51 11.71 -5.58 14.94
C LEU A 51 12.38 -4.94 16.17
N SER A 52 13.00 -3.78 16.00
CA SER A 52 13.63 -3.03 17.10
C SER A 52 12.59 -2.61 18.14
N PHE A 53 11.41 -2.15 17.70
CA PHE A 53 10.30 -1.81 18.59
C PHE A 53 9.75 -3.05 19.33
N PHE A 54 9.58 -4.17 18.63
CA PHE A 54 9.17 -5.44 19.21
C PHE A 54 10.15 -5.90 20.29
N LEU A 55 11.45 -5.93 19.97
CA LEU A 55 12.50 -6.34 20.91
C LEU A 55 12.54 -5.42 22.15
N LEU A 56 12.43 -4.11 21.96
CA LEU A 56 12.40 -3.15 23.05
C LEU A 56 11.22 -3.42 24.00
N LEU A 57 10.02 -3.64 23.45
CA LEU A 57 8.81 -3.83 24.24
C LEU A 57 8.78 -5.13 25.03
N TYR A 58 9.22 -6.24 24.43
CA TYR A 58 9.07 -7.56 25.03
C TYR A 58 10.31 -8.05 25.78
N TYR A 59 11.50 -7.56 25.44
CA TYR A 59 12.76 -8.05 26.02
C TYR A 59 13.49 -7.02 26.89
N LYS A 60 13.23 -5.71 26.71
CA LYS A 60 13.94 -4.66 27.46
C LYS A 60 13.06 -3.95 28.48
N LEU A 61 11.77 -3.80 28.20
CA LEU A 61 10.84 -3.11 29.08
C LEU A 61 10.11 -4.09 30.02
N PRO A 62 9.83 -3.67 31.26
CA PRO A 62 9.04 -4.48 32.18
C PRO A 62 7.62 -4.63 31.62
N LEU A 63 7.12 -5.86 31.63
CA LEU A 63 5.72 -6.16 31.32
C LEU A 63 4.89 -6.03 32.61
N ARG A 64 3.59 -5.77 32.46
CA ARG A 64 2.69 -5.74 33.61
C ARG A 64 2.64 -7.15 34.24
N PRO A 65 2.92 -7.33 35.53
CA PRO A 65 3.00 -8.65 36.17
C PRO A 65 1.70 -9.46 36.03
N GLU A 66 0.57 -8.79 36.20
CA GLU A 66 -0.76 -9.41 36.26
C GLU A 66 -1.31 -9.85 34.90
N THR A 67 -1.01 -9.10 33.84
CA THR A 67 -1.63 -9.33 32.51
C THR A 67 -0.61 -9.70 31.44
N HIS A 68 0.68 -9.66 31.76
CA HIS A 68 1.79 -9.85 30.81
C HIS A 68 1.73 -8.94 29.57
N LYS A 69 1.02 -7.81 29.67
CA LYS A 69 0.83 -6.81 28.59
C LYS A 69 1.83 -5.68 28.74
N THR A 70 2.19 -5.05 27.62
CA THR A 70 3.02 -3.83 27.62
C THR A 70 2.28 -2.66 28.26
N TYR A 71 3.00 -1.80 29.00
CA TYR A 71 2.42 -0.57 29.59
C TYR A 71 1.87 0.41 28.56
N TYR A 72 2.38 0.33 27.33
CA TYR A 72 1.98 1.21 26.25
C TYR A 72 0.70 0.70 25.56
N GLU A 73 -0.40 1.44 25.72
CA GLU A 73 -1.73 1.05 25.24
C GLU A 73 -1.87 1.00 23.71
N TYR A 74 -0.97 1.69 22.99
CA TYR A 74 -0.99 1.74 21.52
C TYR A 74 -0.10 0.66 20.89
N THR A 75 0.55 -0.20 21.68
CA THR A 75 1.45 -1.25 21.18
C THR A 75 0.84 -2.05 20.04
N GLY A 76 -0.38 -2.57 20.22
CA GLY A 76 -1.05 -3.36 19.18
C GLY A 76 -1.25 -2.58 17.88
N LEU A 77 -1.58 -1.29 17.98
CA LEU A 77 -1.77 -0.45 16.79
C LEU A 77 -0.45 -0.22 16.02
N TRP A 78 0.67 -0.09 16.72
CA TRP A 78 1.99 0.04 16.08
C TRP A 78 2.45 -1.25 15.41
N HIS A 79 2.06 -2.43 15.92
CA HIS A 79 2.34 -3.69 15.24
C HIS A 79 1.57 -3.81 13.93
N ILE A 80 0.27 -3.46 13.93
CA ILE A 80 -0.56 -3.43 12.72
C ILE A 80 0.01 -2.42 11.72
N TYR A 81 0.42 -1.23 12.19
CA TYR A 81 1.08 -0.22 11.34
C TYR A 81 2.31 -0.79 10.63
N GLY A 82 3.22 -1.42 11.38
CA GLY A 82 4.44 -2.00 10.82
C GLY A 82 4.15 -3.08 9.79
N LEU A 83 3.19 -3.96 10.05
CA LEU A 83 2.77 -5.01 9.11
C LEU A 83 2.19 -4.43 7.82
N LEU A 84 1.30 -3.44 7.93
CA LEU A 84 0.72 -2.77 6.75
C LEU A 84 1.75 -1.98 5.96
N ALA A 85 2.68 -1.30 6.63
CA ALA A 85 3.79 -0.61 6.00
C ALA A 85 4.64 -1.60 5.19
N MET A 86 5.09 -2.69 5.83
CA MET A 86 5.88 -3.72 5.15
C MET A 86 5.13 -4.33 3.96
N ASN A 87 3.83 -4.59 4.10
CA ASN A 87 3.02 -5.08 2.99
C ASN A 87 2.97 -4.07 1.81
N SER A 88 2.76 -2.78 2.07
CA SER A 88 2.77 -1.75 1.03
C SER A 88 4.12 -1.67 0.30
N TRP A 89 5.23 -1.61 1.04
CA TRP A 89 6.57 -1.53 0.45
C TRP A 89 7.00 -2.80 -0.29
N PHE A 90 6.52 -3.98 0.16
CA PHE A 90 6.72 -5.24 -0.55
C PHE A 90 6.04 -5.22 -1.93
N TRP A 91 4.76 -4.83 -1.99
CA TRP A 91 4.06 -4.71 -3.27
C TRP A 91 4.61 -3.58 -4.14
N SER A 92 5.12 -2.49 -3.55
CA SER A 92 5.85 -1.44 -4.25
C SER A 92 7.10 -1.98 -4.96
N ALA A 93 7.94 -2.74 -4.24
CA ALA A 93 9.15 -3.33 -4.80
C ALA A 93 8.84 -4.30 -5.95
N ILE A 94 7.79 -5.12 -5.80
CA ILE A 94 7.34 -6.03 -6.85
C ILE A 94 6.77 -5.26 -8.05
N TYR A 95 5.96 -4.22 -7.83
CA TYR A 95 5.37 -3.42 -8.90
C TYR A 95 6.43 -2.75 -9.78
N HIS A 96 7.43 -2.10 -9.16
CA HIS A 96 8.53 -1.46 -9.91
C HIS A 96 9.47 -2.47 -10.59
N SER A 97 9.49 -3.73 -10.11
CA SER A 97 10.27 -4.82 -10.73
C SER A 97 9.51 -5.49 -11.88
N CYS A 98 8.24 -5.80 -11.66
CA CYS A 98 7.36 -6.57 -12.53
C CYS A 98 6.02 -5.86 -12.64
N ASP A 99 5.91 -4.90 -13.57
CA ASP A 99 4.66 -4.18 -13.84
C ASP A 99 3.68 -5.11 -14.58
N THR A 100 2.80 -5.75 -13.80
CA THR A 100 1.73 -6.63 -14.28
C THR A 100 0.40 -6.10 -13.77
N ILE A 101 -0.69 -6.38 -14.49
CA ILE A 101 -2.04 -5.92 -14.11
C ILE A 101 -2.41 -6.38 -12.69
N TRP A 102 -1.96 -7.56 -12.28
CA TRP A 102 -2.20 -8.07 -10.92
C TRP A 102 -1.37 -7.36 -9.86
N THR A 103 -0.08 -7.09 -10.14
CA THR A 103 0.81 -6.39 -9.20
C THR A 103 0.41 -4.92 -9.06
N GLU A 104 -0.10 -4.30 -10.11
CA GLU A 104 -0.68 -2.95 -10.09
C GLU A 104 -1.87 -2.86 -9.11
N LYS A 105 -2.85 -3.77 -9.24
CA LYS A 105 -4.01 -3.82 -8.35
C LYS A 105 -3.61 -4.03 -6.89
N LEU A 106 -2.68 -4.96 -6.64
CA LEU A 106 -2.21 -5.28 -5.29
C LEU A 106 -1.40 -4.13 -4.67
N TYR A 107 -0.59 -3.43 -5.46
CA TYR A 107 0.14 -2.25 -5.02
C TYR A 107 -0.81 -1.14 -4.59
N PHE A 108 -1.73 -0.71 -5.46
CA PHE A 108 -2.67 0.36 -5.13
C PHE A 108 -3.59 0.00 -3.95
N SER A 109 -4.04 -1.26 -3.88
CA SER A 109 -4.85 -1.74 -2.76
C SER A 109 -4.09 -1.71 -1.43
N SER A 110 -2.82 -2.14 -1.45
CA SER A 110 -1.97 -2.17 -0.26
C SER A 110 -1.59 -0.77 0.21
N ASP A 111 -1.34 0.14 -0.72
CA ASP A 111 -1.04 1.53 -0.41
C ASP A 111 -2.27 2.25 0.18
N ALA A 112 -3.44 2.07 -0.42
CA ALA A 112 -4.71 2.60 0.11
C ALA A 112 -5.00 2.06 1.52
N ALA A 113 -4.76 0.77 1.78
CA ALA A 113 -4.92 0.18 3.11
C ALA A 113 -3.94 0.78 4.13
N PHE A 114 -2.67 0.97 3.74
CA PHE A 114 -1.65 1.56 4.59
C PHE A 114 -1.96 3.03 4.93
N LEU A 115 -2.28 3.84 3.94
CA LEU A 115 -2.67 5.25 4.12
C LEU A 115 -3.92 5.38 4.98
N GLY A 116 -4.95 4.59 4.69
CA GLY A 116 -6.18 4.54 5.46
C GLY A 116 -5.93 4.24 6.93
N TYR A 117 -5.11 3.22 7.21
CA TYR A 117 -4.74 2.88 8.58
C TYR A 117 -3.87 3.96 9.26
N SER A 118 -2.95 4.58 8.52
CA SER A 118 -2.13 5.67 9.05
C SER A 118 -2.97 6.87 9.49
N LEU A 119 -4.07 7.17 8.77
CA LEU A 119 -5.00 8.23 9.11
C LEU A 119 -5.74 7.90 10.41
N ILE A 120 -6.24 6.66 10.54
CA ILE A 120 -6.86 6.16 11.77
C ILE A 120 -5.88 6.32 12.93
N LEU A 121 -4.66 5.78 12.79
CA LEU A 121 -3.65 5.83 13.84
C LEU A 121 -3.32 7.27 14.27
N THR A 122 -3.22 8.19 13.30
CA THR A 122 -2.93 9.61 13.57
C THR A 122 -4.05 10.26 14.37
N ILE A 123 -5.33 10.03 14.02
CA ILE A 123 -6.47 10.58 14.76
C ILE A 123 -6.51 9.99 16.18
N LEU A 124 -6.38 8.67 16.32
CA LEU A 124 -6.41 8.01 17.63
C LEU A 124 -5.29 8.53 18.56
N ARG A 125 -4.10 8.78 18.02
CA ARG A 125 -2.92 9.24 18.78
C ARG A 125 -2.99 10.72 19.12
N THR A 126 -3.40 11.58 18.18
CA THR A 126 -3.51 13.04 18.40
C THR A 126 -4.65 13.39 19.35
N SER A 127 -5.80 12.74 19.20
CA SER A 127 -6.95 12.91 20.11
C SER A 127 -6.82 12.14 21.42
N SER A 128 -5.73 11.38 21.62
CA SER A 128 -5.46 10.57 22.82
C SER A 128 -6.63 9.67 23.23
N LEU A 129 -7.33 9.10 22.24
CA LEU A 129 -8.51 8.27 22.47
C LEU A 129 -8.10 6.91 23.05
N ARG A 130 -8.38 6.73 24.34
CA ARG A 130 -8.08 5.49 25.08
C ARG A 130 -9.24 4.51 25.08
N ASP A 131 -10.45 5.04 25.08
CA ASP A 131 -11.67 4.25 25.10
C ASP A 131 -11.87 3.45 23.81
N GLU A 132 -12.25 2.18 23.96
CA GLU A 132 -12.41 1.26 22.83
C GLU A 132 -13.58 1.66 21.93
N ALA A 133 -14.70 2.12 22.49
CA ALA A 133 -15.86 2.55 21.70
C ALA A 133 -15.53 3.78 20.85
N SER A 134 -14.82 4.74 21.43
CA SER A 134 -14.34 5.93 20.72
C SER A 134 -13.38 5.58 19.59
N ARG A 135 -12.48 4.59 19.79
CA ARG A 135 -11.58 4.10 18.74
C ARG A 135 -12.34 3.47 17.59
N VAL A 136 -13.34 2.64 17.89
CA VAL A 136 -14.19 1.99 16.88
C VAL A 136 -15.01 3.02 16.11
N MET A 137 -15.58 4.00 16.79
CA MET A 137 -16.38 5.06 16.17
C MET A 137 -15.59 5.88 15.14
N VAL A 138 -14.29 6.11 15.39
CA VAL A 138 -13.39 6.79 14.44
C VAL A 138 -12.90 5.83 13.34
N ALA A 139 -12.49 4.61 13.71
CA ALA A 139 -11.91 3.67 12.76
C ALA A 139 -12.93 3.15 11.74
N ALA A 140 -14.16 2.84 12.17
CA ALA A 140 -15.20 2.24 11.33
C ALA A 140 -15.52 3.03 10.04
N PRO A 141 -15.82 4.35 10.08
CA PRO A 141 -16.11 5.11 8.86
C PRO A 141 -14.90 5.20 7.92
N ILE A 142 -13.70 5.32 8.46
CA ILE A 142 -12.47 5.38 7.65
C ILE A 142 -12.19 4.02 7.00
N LEU A 143 -12.35 2.92 7.73
CA LEU A 143 -12.22 1.56 7.17
C LEU A 143 -13.28 1.30 6.10
N ALA A 144 -14.52 1.75 6.29
CA ALA A 144 -15.56 1.65 5.28
C ALA A 144 -15.20 2.44 4.01
N PHE A 145 -14.68 3.65 4.16
CA PHE A 145 -14.19 4.46 3.03
C PHE A 145 -13.01 3.78 2.31
N VAL A 146 -12.02 3.28 3.05
CA VAL A 146 -10.84 2.64 2.48
C VAL A 146 -11.21 1.34 1.76
N THR A 147 -12.09 0.53 2.34
CA THR A 147 -12.55 -0.71 1.70
C THR A 147 -13.34 -0.44 0.43
N THR A 148 -14.27 0.52 0.45
CA THR A 148 -15.00 0.94 -0.77
C THR A 148 -14.07 1.53 -1.82
N HIS A 149 -13.05 2.30 -1.42
CA HIS A 149 -12.02 2.80 -2.32
C HIS A 149 -11.18 1.67 -2.93
N ILE A 150 -10.74 0.70 -2.14
CA ILE A 150 -10.01 -0.48 -2.64
C ILE A 150 -10.88 -1.29 -3.61
N MET A 151 -12.17 -1.48 -3.30
CA MET A 151 -13.11 -2.13 -4.22
C MET A 151 -13.23 -1.34 -5.52
N TYR A 152 -13.36 -0.02 -5.45
CA TYR A 152 -13.37 0.85 -6.62
C TYR A 152 -12.09 0.68 -7.45
N LEU A 153 -10.90 0.71 -6.85
CA LEU A 153 -9.64 0.52 -7.58
C LEU A 153 -9.51 -0.87 -8.23
N ASN A 154 -10.08 -1.91 -7.62
CA ASN A 154 -9.98 -3.29 -8.13
C ASN A 154 -11.02 -3.62 -9.21
N PHE A 155 -12.25 -3.12 -9.05
CA PHE A 155 -13.39 -3.43 -9.91
C PHE A 155 -13.69 -2.35 -10.95
N TYR A 156 -13.45 -1.09 -10.61
CA TYR A 156 -13.59 0.00 -11.55
C TYR A 156 -12.35 0.04 -12.41
N GLU A 157 -12.54 -0.12 -13.71
CA GLU A 157 -11.46 0.06 -14.67
C GLU A 157 -11.03 1.52 -14.60
N LEU A 158 -9.92 1.78 -13.91
CA LEU A 158 -9.12 2.98 -14.08
C LEU A 158 -8.68 3.01 -15.55
N ASP A 159 -9.54 3.59 -16.38
CA ASP A 159 -9.33 3.90 -17.79
C ASP A 159 -9.26 2.70 -18.77
N LYS A 160 -10.39 2.00 -18.93
CA LYS A 160 -10.90 1.78 -20.29
C LYS A 160 -11.73 3.00 -20.66
N GLY A 161 -11.09 4.04 -21.18
CA GLY A 161 -11.79 5.09 -21.92
C GLY A 161 -12.74 4.44 -22.92
N ASN A 162 -14.03 4.52 -22.60
CA ASN A 162 -15.11 4.46 -23.58
C ASN A 162 -14.87 5.59 -24.58
N LEU A 163 -14.33 5.26 -25.74
CA LEU A 163 -14.58 6.04 -26.95
C LEU A 163 -14.85 5.06 -28.09
N GLY A 164 -16.12 5.03 -28.50
CA GLY A 164 -16.51 4.61 -29.85
C GLY A 164 -17.10 3.22 -29.98
N HIS A 165 -18.25 3.00 -29.34
CA HIS A 165 -19.28 2.15 -29.95
C HIS A 165 -20.08 3.06 -30.89
N ASP A 166 -19.52 3.41 -32.05
CA ASP A 166 -20.27 4.07 -33.12
C ASP A 166 -20.14 3.24 -34.40
N HIS A 167 -21.27 2.59 -34.72
CA HIS A 167 -21.74 2.04 -36.01
C HIS A 167 -20.76 1.42 -37.01
#